data_AF-A0A7V9PQ61-F1
#
_entry.id   AF-A0A7V9PQ61-F1
#
_cell.length_a   1.000
_cell.length_b   1.000
_cell.length_c   1.000
_cell.angle_alpha   90.00
_cell.angle_beta   90.00
_cell.angle_gamma   90.00
#
_symmetry.space_group_name_H-M   'P 1'
#
loop_
_entity.id
_entity.type
_entity.pdbx_description
1 polymer ?
#
loop_
_entity_poly.entity_id
_entity_poly.type
_entity_poly.pdbx_seq_one_letter_code
_entity_poly.pdbx_strand_id
1 'polypeptide(L)'
;DWYWAEDVLAYDNARLPQALIAAGARLGDGEMVRDGLRCLEWYGGQLDLEGPCLRLVGHRGRRRGEPRTDTGDEQPLDAAALVEAEVEAFVVTGDEAHARHAVHAFEWFLGRNRLQQSVYDFATGGCHDGLGESTLNGNEGAESTLAYLQALLALDAAGLQATLPG
;
A
#
# COMPACT_ATOMS: atom_id res chain seq x y z
N ASP A 1 0.13 2.39 -20.86
CA ASP A 1 1.52 1.96 -21.04
C ASP A 1 2.13 1.49 -19.71
N TRP A 2 3.12 0.60 -19.77
CA TRP A 2 3.81 0.06 -18.59
C TRP A 2 4.90 1.02 -18.14
N TYR A 3 4.73 1.64 -16.97
CA TYR A 3 5.66 2.63 -16.42
C TYR A 3 6.50 2.08 -15.25
N TRP A 4 6.50 0.76 -15.04
CA TRP A 4 7.32 0.14 -14.00
C TRP A 4 8.74 -0.14 -14.48
N ALA A 5 9.71 0.03 -13.57
CA ALA A 5 11.13 -0.19 -13.87
C ALA A 5 11.45 -1.65 -14.21
N GLU A 6 10.70 -2.59 -13.61
CA GLU A 6 10.88 -4.02 -13.81
C GLU A 6 9.81 -4.62 -14.74
N ASP A 7 10.07 -5.82 -15.26
CA ASP A 7 9.10 -6.58 -16.05
C ASP A 7 8.09 -7.35 -15.20
N VAL A 8 8.25 -7.31 -13.87
CA VAL A 8 7.42 -8.00 -12.90
C VAL A 8 6.94 -7.03 -11.84
N LEU A 9 5.66 -7.13 -11.50
CA LEU A 9 5.11 -6.61 -10.25
C LEU A 9 5.12 -7.73 -9.22
N ALA A 10 5.69 -7.45 -8.05
CA ALA A 10 5.74 -8.34 -6.91
C ALA A 10 5.15 -7.64 -5.67
N TYR A 11 5.20 -8.34 -4.55
CA TYR A 11 4.89 -7.78 -3.23
C TYR A 11 5.98 -6.77 -2.81
N ASP A 12 5.66 -5.88 -1.86
CA ASP A 12 6.48 -4.75 -1.36
C ASP A 12 6.87 -3.68 -2.41
N ASN A 13 6.24 -3.71 -3.58
CA ASN A 13 6.69 -2.89 -4.71
C ASN A 13 6.61 -1.37 -4.46
N ALA A 14 5.74 -0.90 -3.57
CA ALA A 14 5.64 0.52 -3.22
C ALA A 14 6.93 1.10 -2.61
N ARG A 15 7.85 0.26 -2.12
CA ARG A 15 9.16 0.70 -1.60
C ARG A 15 10.02 1.36 -2.67
N LEU A 16 9.91 0.95 -3.92
CA LEU A 16 10.67 1.55 -5.03
C LEU A 16 10.31 3.04 -5.23
N PRO A 17 9.05 3.41 -5.49
CA PRO A 17 8.69 4.83 -5.58
C PRO A 17 8.94 5.58 -4.27
N GLN A 18 8.67 4.99 -3.10
CA GLN A 18 8.97 5.62 -1.81
C GLN A 18 10.45 6.01 -1.71
N ALA A 19 11.37 5.10 -2.05
CA ALA A 19 12.80 5.36 -1.99
C ALA A 19 13.25 6.49 -2.92
N LEU A 20 12.69 6.55 -4.14
CA LEU A 20 12.98 7.63 -5.10
C LEU A 20 12.52 8.99 -4.57
N ILE A 21 11.29 9.07 -4.04
CA ILE A 21 10.75 10.30 -3.47
C ILE A 21 11.60 10.75 -2.28
N ALA A 22 11.87 9.83 -1.34
CA ALA A 22 12.61 10.10 -0.12
C ALA A 22 14.06 10.53 -0.39
N ALA A 23 14.75 9.86 -1.31
CA ALA A 23 16.11 10.19 -1.69
C ALA A 23 16.17 11.51 -2.46
N GLY A 24 15.27 11.70 -3.43
CA GLY A 24 15.20 12.93 -4.23
C GLY A 24 14.98 14.15 -3.35
N ALA A 25 14.06 14.08 -2.39
CA ALA A 25 13.81 15.18 -1.45
C ALA A 25 15.05 15.51 -0.60
N ARG A 26 15.77 14.50 -0.09
CA ARG A 26 16.97 14.67 0.76
C ARG A 26 18.18 15.20 -0.01
N LEU A 27 18.29 14.85 -1.28
CA LEU A 27 19.39 15.26 -2.15
C LEU A 27 19.10 16.58 -2.89
N GLY A 28 17.88 17.09 -2.81
CA GLY A 28 17.44 18.24 -3.60
C GLY A 28 17.29 17.93 -5.09
N ASP A 29 17.11 16.65 -5.44
CA ASP A 29 16.94 16.18 -6.81
C ASP A 29 15.44 16.10 -7.17
N GLY A 30 14.94 17.18 -7.76
CA GLY A 30 13.54 17.28 -8.19
C GLY A 30 13.18 16.38 -9.37
N GLU A 31 14.16 15.87 -10.14
CA GLU A 31 13.88 14.89 -11.20
C GLU A 31 13.58 13.53 -10.57
N MET A 32 14.40 13.10 -9.61
CA MET A 32 14.20 11.87 -8.86
C MET A 32 12.85 11.86 -8.11
N VAL A 33 12.46 12.98 -7.49
CA VAL A 33 11.12 13.10 -6.88
C VAL A 33 10.01 12.91 -7.91
N ARG A 34 10.11 13.58 -9.07
CA ARG A 34 9.08 13.46 -10.13
C ARG A 34 8.97 12.05 -10.68
N ASP A 35 10.09 11.35 -10.85
CA ASP A 35 10.10 9.97 -11.31
C ASP A 35 9.49 9.04 -10.26
N GLY A 36 9.81 9.25 -8.98
CA GLY A 36 9.20 8.53 -7.87
C GLY A 36 7.68 8.72 -7.79
N LEU A 37 7.20 9.96 -7.90
CA LEU A 37 5.76 10.27 -7.90
C LEU A 37 5.03 9.63 -9.08
N ARG A 38 5.59 9.73 -10.30
CA ARG A 38 4.98 9.10 -11.48
C ARG A 38 4.97 7.58 -11.39
N CYS A 39 6.01 7.00 -10.80
CA CYS A 39 6.08 5.57 -10.50
C CYS A 39 4.99 5.16 -9.49
N LEU A 40 4.81 5.95 -8.42
CA LEU A 40 3.76 5.73 -7.42
C LEU A 40 2.36 5.81 -8.02
N GLU A 41 2.06 6.87 -8.78
CA GLU A 41 0.77 7.08 -9.44
C GLU A 41 0.43 5.89 -10.36
N TRP A 42 1.39 5.45 -11.17
CA TRP A 42 1.19 4.30 -12.04
C TRP A 42 0.93 3.01 -11.24
N TYR A 43 1.66 2.81 -10.13
CA TYR A 43 1.49 1.65 -9.26
C TYR A 43 0.13 1.66 -8.57
N GLY A 44 -0.30 2.78 -7.99
CA GLY A 44 -1.63 2.95 -7.40
C GLY A 44 -2.77 2.65 -8.39
N GLY A 45 -2.58 3.01 -9.67
CA GLY A 45 -3.50 2.63 -10.74
C GLY A 45 -3.62 1.11 -10.97
N GLN A 46 -2.61 0.32 -10.63
CA GLN A 46 -2.70 -1.16 -10.69
C GLN A 46 -3.55 -1.72 -9.55
N LEU A 47 -3.58 -1.02 -8.40
CA LEU A 47 -4.19 -1.47 -7.15
C LEU A 47 -5.65 -1.05 -6.99
N ASP A 48 -6.21 -0.32 -7.96
CA ASP A 48 -7.55 0.28 -7.86
C ASP A 48 -7.64 1.28 -6.69
N LEU A 49 -6.59 2.07 -6.46
CA LEU A 49 -6.48 3.00 -5.32
C LEU A 49 -7.52 4.14 -5.33
N GLU A 50 -8.10 4.44 -6.49
CA GLU A 50 -9.23 5.38 -6.64
C GLU A 50 -10.60 4.66 -6.62
N GLY A 51 -10.58 3.33 -6.51
CA GLY A 51 -11.75 2.47 -6.53
C GLY A 51 -12.45 2.36 -5.18
N PRO A 52 -13.50 1.52 -5.09
CA PRO A 52 -14.25 1.32 -3.85
C PRO A 52 -13.45 0.55 -2.78
N CYS A 53 -12.54 -0.33 -3.20
CA CYS A 53 -11.67 -1.10 -2.33
C CYS A 53 -10.30 -1.29 -2.95
N LEU A 54 -9.27 -1.36 -2.10
CA LEU A 54 -7.90 -1.62 -2.52
C LEU A 54 -7.71 -3.10 -2.87
N ARG A 55 -6.91 -3.35 -3.91
CA ARG A 55 -6.51 -4.69 -4.36
C ARG A 55 -5.00 -4.75 -4.51
N LEU A 56 -4.32 -5.35 -3.54
CA LEU A 56 -2.87 -5.49 -3.59
C LEU A 56 -2.46 -6.49 -4.68
N VAL A 57 -1.20 -6.41 -5.13
CA VAL A 57 -0.67 -7.30 -6.18
C VAL A 57 -0.70 -8.77 -5.74
N GLY A 58 -0.44 -9.03 -4.45
CA GLY A 58 -0.37 -10.36 -3.87
C GLY A 58 0.89 -11.14 -4.24
N HIS A 59 1.17 -12.21 -3.50
CA HIS A 59 2.47 -12.92 -3.57
C HIS A 59 2.78 -13.57 -4.93
N ARG A 60 1.76 -13.79 -5.78
CA ARG A 60 1.95 -14.39 -7.12
C ARG A 60 2.50 -13.38 -8.13
N GLY A 61 2.37 -12.08 -7.86
CA GLY A 61 2.84 -11.05 -8.75
C GLY A 61 2.12 -11.04 -10.10
N ARG A 62 2.67 -10.25 -11.02
CA ARG A 62 2.18 -10.14 -12.40
C ARG A 62 3.31 -9.72 -13.34
N ARG A 63 3.41 -10.31 -14.53
CA ARG A 63 4.39 -9.87 -15.54
C ARG A 63 3.81 -8.84 -16.50
N ARG A 64 4.70 -8.07 -17.14
CA ARG A 64 4.35 -7.15 -18.22
C ARG A 64 3.57 -7.88 -19.32
N GLY A 65 2.40 -7.34 -19.65
CA GLY A 65 1.51 -7.89 -20.69
C GLY A 65 0.52 -8.95 -20.21
N GLU A 66 0.65 -9.46 -18.99
CA GLU A 66 -0.36 -10.33 -18.39
C GLU A 66 -1.55 -9.49 -17.89
N PRO A 67 -2.79 -10.01 -17.85
CA PRO A 67 -3.91 -9.33 -17.22
C PRO A 67 -3.71 -9.24 -15.69
N ARG A 68 -4.41 -8.31 -15.03
CA ARG A 68 -4.52 -8.34 -13.55
C ARG A 68 -5.24 -9.63 -13.14
N THR A 69 -4.75 -10.29 -12.10
CA THR A 69 -5.41 -11.44 -11.50
C THR A 69 -5.82 -11.07 -10.08
N ASP A 70 -6.98 -11.54 -9.64
CA ASP A 70 -7.37 -11.50 -8.22
C ASP A 70 -6.89 -12.78 -7.50
N THR A 71 -5.83 -13.41 -8.02
CA THR A 71 -5.31 -14.70 -7.55
C THR A 71 -3.99 -14.51 -6.82
N GLY A 72 -3.86 -15.11 -5.65
CA GLY A 72 -2.72 -14.89 -4.75
C GLY A 72 -3.14 -14.12 -3.50
N ASP A 73 -2.41 -14.41 -2.42
CA ASP A 73 -2.69 -13.84 -1.12
C ASP A 73 -2.10 -12.43 -1.04
N GLU A 74 -2.92 -11.47 -0.65
CA GLU A 74 -2.52 -10.09 -0.39
C GLU A 74 -1.94 -9.98 1.02
N GLN A 75 -0.83 -9.27 1.18
CA GLN A 75 -0.05 -9.29 2.40
C GLN A 75 -0.07 -7.94 3.14
N PRO A 76 -0.11 -7.93 4.49
CA PRO A 76 0.02 -6.74 5.32
C PRO A 76 1.18 -5.81 4.95
N LEU A 77 2.34 -6.37 4.60
CA LEU A 77 3.52 -5.56 4.27
C LEU A 77 3.27 -4.71 3.01
N ASP A 78 2.52 -5.22 2.02
CA ASP A 78 2.22 -4.51 0.78
C ASP A 78 1.36 -3.27 1.06
N ALA A 79 0.35 -3.44 1.91
CA ALA A 79 -0.50 -2.33 2.36
C ALA A 79 0.33 -1.30 3.13
N ALA A 80 1.18 -1.74 4.05
CA ALA A 80 2.04 -0.85 4.82
C ALA A 80 3.01 -0.08 3.93
N ALA A 81 3.64 -0.73 2.96
CA ALA A 81 4.53 -0.10 2.00
C ALA A 81 3.80 0.98 1.17
N LEU A 82 2.55 0.73 0.76
CA LEU A 82 1.75 1.71 0.03
C LEU A 82 1.38 2.91 0.92
N VAL A 83 0.94 2.67 2.16
CA VAL A 83 0.66 3.74 3.13
C VAL A 83 1.88 4.63 3.30
N GLU A 84 3.05 4.06 3.53
CA GLU A 84 4.27 4.83 3.74
C GLU A 84 4.74 5.56 2.48
N ALA A 85 4.56 4.98 1.29
CA ALA A 85 4.89 5.63 0.02
C ALA A 85 4.01 6.86 -0.24
N GLU A 86 2.70 6.73 -0.01
CA GLU A 86 1.74 7.82 -0.14
C GLU A 86 1.96 8.90 0.93
N VAL A 87 2.31 8.53 2.17
CA VAL A 87 2.71 9.49 3.21
C VAL A 87 3.97 10.26 2.80
N GLU A 88 5.02 9.59 2.30
CA GLU A 88 6.24 10.29 1.86
C GLU A 88 5.92 11.26 0.71
N ALA A 89 5.09 10.84 -0.25
CA ALA A 89 4.63 11.69 -1.34
C ALA A 89 3.87 12.92 -0.82
N PHE A 90 2.95 12.75 0.13
CA PHE A 90 2.23 13.85 0.78
C PHE A 90 3.19 14.80 1.51
N VAL A 91 4.12 14.29 2.30
CA VAL A 91 5.07 15.12 3.06
C VAL A 91 5.98 15.94 2.14
N VAL A 92 6.42 15.36 1.02
CA VAL A 92 7.32 16.03 0.06
C VAL A 92 6.59 17.07 -0.80
N THR A 93 5.33 16.80 -1.16
CA THR A 93 4.60 17.61 -2.16
C THR A 93 3.55 18.54 -1.56
N GLY A 94 2.98 18.19 -0.41
CA GLY A 94 1.79 18.81 0.16
C GLY A 94 0.49 18.50 -0.60
N ASP A 95 0.49 17.55 -1.55
CA ASP A 95 -0.71 17.21 -2.31
C ASP A 95 -1.64 16.29 -1.50
N GLU A 96 -2.82 16.82 -1.17
CA GLU A 96 -3.89 16.15 -0.44
C GLU A 96 -4.40 14.86 -1.11
N ALA A 97 -4.13 14.65 -2.42
CA ALA A 97 -4.42 13.38 -3.07
C ALA A 97 -3.68 12.21 -2.39
N HIS A 98 -2.37 12.39 -2.15
CA HIS A 98 -1.54 11.39 -1.49
C HIS A 98 -1.99 11.13 -0.04
N ALA A 99 -2.44 12.16 0.68
CA ALA A 99 -3.02 11.99 2.01
C ALA A 99 -4.27 11.09 2.00
N ARG A 100 -5.17 11.31 1.04
CA ARG A 100 -6.37 10.46 0.87
C ARG A 100 -6.00 9.03 0.48
N HIS A 101 -5.01 8.87 -0.41
CA HIS A 101 -4.53 7.56 -0.84
C HIS A 101 -3.86 6.79 0.30
N ALA A 102 -3.06 7.45 1.14
CA ALA A 102 -2.48 6.84 2.33
C ALA A 102 -3.55 6.32 3.29
N VAL A 103 -4.59 7.11 3.54
CA VAL A 103 -5.72 6.69 4.37
C VAL A 103 -6.47 5.50 3.74
N HIS A 104 -6.78 5.58 2.45
CA HIS A 104 -7.45 4.48 1.75
C HIS A 104 -6.62 3.18 1.76
N ALA A 105 -5.30 3.30 1.57
CA ALA A 105 -4.38 2.18 1.66
C ALA A 105 -4.41 1.52 3.05
N PHE A 106 -4.45 2.34 4.12
CA PHE A 106 -4.55 1.84 5.48
C PHE A 106 -5.90 1.19 5.79
N GLU A 107 -6.99 1.70 5.23
CA GLU A 107 -8.32 1.13 5.40
C GLU A 107 -8.43 -0.32 4.86
N TRP A 108 -7.48 -0.78 4.04
CA TRP A 108 -7.36 -2.19 3.67
C TRP A 108 -7.27 -3.10 4.89
N PHE A 109 -6.50 -2.71 5.92
CA PHE A 109 -6.40 -3.44 7.18
C PHE A 109 -7.72 -3.51 7.94
N LEU A 110 -8.58 -2.50 7.75
CA LEU A 110 -9.85 -2.32 8.45
C LEU A 110 -11.04 -2.93 7.68
N GLY A 111 -10.79 -3.55 6.53
CA GLY A 111 -11.81 -4.22 5.73
C GLY A 111 -12.19 -3.50 4.44
N ARG A 112 -11.55 -2.40 4.06
CA ARG A 112 -11.72 -1.80 2.72
C ARG A 112 -10.88 -2.51 1.65
N ASN A 113 -11.03 -3.83 1.62
CA ASN A 113 -10.32 -4.76 0.74
C ASN A 113 -11.31 -5.65 -0.03
N ARG A 114 -10.82 -6.52 -0.92
CA ARG A 114 -11.66 -7.33 -1.80
C ARG A 114 -12.61 -8.31 -1.09
N LEU A 115 -12.34 -8.72 0.14
CA LEU A 115 -13.23 -9.61 0.89
C LEU A 115 -14.15 -8.87 1.85
N GLN A 116 -13.98 -7.54 1.98
CA GLN A 116 -14.69 -6.73 2.97
C GLN A 116 -14.51 -7.24 4.42
N GLN A 117 -13.32 -7.73 4.76
CA GLN A 117 -13.02 -8.30 6.07
C GLN A 117 -11.84 -7.61 6.72
N SER A 118 -11.94 -7.31 8.02
CA SER A 118 -10.83 -6.72 8.77
C SER A 118 -9.67 -7.69 8.86
N VAL A 119 -8.49 -7.24 8.43
CA VAL A 119 -7.22 -7.98 8.57
C VAL A 119 -6.64 -7.75 9.96
N TYR A 120 -6.89 -6.57 10.54
CA TYR A 120 -6.61 -6.30 11.94
C TYR A 120 -7.66 -6.93 12.84
N ASP A 121 -7.23 -7.65 13.87
CA ASP A 121 -8.10 -8.22 14.90
C ASP A 121 -8.21 -7.25 16.09
N PHE A 122 -9.38 -6.63 16.25
CA PHE A 122 -9.66 -5.69 17.34
C PHE A 122 -9.73 -6.33 18.72
N ALA A 123 -9.94 -7.65 18.81
CA ALA A 123 -10.02 -8.38 20.07
C ALA A 123 -8.63 -8.74 20.60
N THR A 124 -7.69 -9.09 19.72
CA THR A 124 -6.31 -9.49 20.08
C THR A 124 -5.31 -8.34 19.99
N GLY A 125 -5.58 -7.35 19.12
CA GLY A 125 -4.61 -6.34 18.71
C GLY A 125 -3.59 -6.85 17.69
N GLY A 126 -3.78 -8.06 17.18
CA GLY A 126 -2.95 -8.69 16.15
C GLY A 126 -3.41 -8.35 14.73
N CYS A 127 -2.63 -8.79 13.75
CA CYS A 127 -2.96 -8.65 12.34
C CYS A 127 -2.79 -10.00 11.64
N HIS A 128 -3.81 -10.40 10.90
CA HIS A 128 -3.81 -11.61 10.11
C HIS A 128 -2.76 -11.57 8.99
N ASP A 129 -2.14 -12.71 8.70
CA ASP A 129 -0.99 -12.81 7.77
C ASP A 129 -1.29 -12.52 6.31
N GLY A 130 -2.57 -12.46 5.95
CA GLY A 130 -2.95 -12.06 4.62
C GLY A 130 -4.41 -12.31 4.30
N LEU A 131 -4.81 -11.73 3.19
CA LEU A 131 -6.09 -11.95 2.57
C LEU A 131 -5.90 -13.02 1.50
N GLY A 132 -6.39 -14.24 1.73
CA GLY A 132 -6.37 -15.31 0.74
C GLY A 132 -7.52 -15.20 -0.26
N GLU A 133 -7.57 -16.04 -1.30
CA GLU A 133 -8.53 -15.88 -2.42
C GLU A 133 -10.01 -15.76 -1.97
N SER A 134 -10.40 -16.43 -0.88
CA SER A 134 -11.78 -16.41 -0.35
C SER A 134 -11.88 -16.22 1.17
N THR A 135 -10.77 -16.33 1.90
CA THR A 135 -10.75 -16.28 3.37
C THR A 135 -9.52 -15.55 3.86
N LEU A 136 -9.61 -14.93 5.03
CA LEU A 136 -8.45 -14.45 5.78
C LEU A 136 -7.58 -15.61 6.25
N ASN A 137 -6.27 -15.40 6.25
CA ASN A 137 -5.36 -16.29 6.94
C ASN A 137 -5.56 -16.10 8.46
N GLY A 138 -5.97 -17.16 9.17
CA GLY A 138 -6.21 -17.08 10.61
C GLY A 138 -4.95 -16.94 11.47
N ASN A 139 -3.75 -17.02 10.89
CA ASN A 139 -2.51 -16.80 11.62
C ASN A 139 -2.29 -15.31 11.85
N GLU A 140 -1.87 -14.96 13.07
CA GLU A 140 -1.44 -13.60 13.44
C GLU A 140 0.07 -13.59 13.67
N GLY A 141 0.83 -13.30 12.61
CA GLY A 141 2.27 -13.20 12.65
C GLY A 141 2.75 -11.86 13.22
N ALA A 142 3.96 -11.88 13.80
CA ALA A 142 4.63 -10.67 14.25
C ALA A 142 4.88 -9.68 13.11
N GLU A 143 5.24 -10.16 11.91
CA GLU A 143 5.46 -9.33 10.72
C GLU A 143 4.22 -8.54 10.33
N SER A 144 3.07 -9.22 10.27
CA SER A 144 1.77 -8.66 9.93
C SER A 144 1.33 -7.59 10.91
N THR A 145 1.56 -7.85 12.20
CA THR A 145 1.26 -6.90 13.28
C THR A 145 2.18 -5.68 13.21
N LEU A 146 3.47 -5.90 12.95
CA LEU A 146 4.42 -4.80 12.76
C LEU A 146 4.06 -3.96 11.53
N ALA A 147 3.68 -4.57 10.42
CA ALA A 147 3.26 -3.87 9.20
C ALA A 147 2.07 -2.95 9.48
N TYR A 148 1.05 -3.43 10.18
CA TYR A 148 -0.08 -2.60 10.62
C TYR A 148 0.37 -1.41 11.48
N LEU A 149 1.20 -1.67 12.50
CA LEU A 149 1.68 -0.63 13.42
C LEU A 149 2.56 0.40 12.72
N GLN A 150 3.41 -0.02 11.78
CA GLN A 150 4.24 0.87 10.97
C GLN A 150 3.37 1.80 10.11
N ALA A 151 2.36 1.24 9.44
CA ALA A 151 1.41 2.02 8.64
C ALA A 151 0.62 3.02 9.51
N LEU A 152 0.18 2.61 10.70
CA LEU A 152 -0.52 3.47 11.64
C LEU A 152 0.36 4.63 12.12
N LEU A 153 1.61 4.34 12.48
CA LEU A 153 2.58 5.35 12.92
C LEU A 153 2.93 6.34 11.79
N ALA A 154 3.01 5.87 10.54
CA ALA A 154 3.25 6.73 9.38
C ALA A 154 2.10 7.73 9.19
N LEU A 155 0.85 7.29 9.28
CA LEU A 155 -0.31 8.18 9.23
C LEU A 155 -0.33 9.18 10.38
N ASP A 156 -0.14 8.70 11.62
CA ASP A 156 -0.14 9.54 12.82
C ASP A 156 0.93 10.63 12.76
N ALA A 157 2.15 10.27 12.35
CA ALA A 157 3.25 11.21 12.18
C ALA A 157 2.97 12.28 11.11
N ALA A 158 2.17 11.97 10.10
CA ALA A 158 1.72 12.91 9.07
C ALA A 158 0.46 13.69 9.46
N GLY A 159 -0.12 13.45 10.64
CA GLY A 159 -1.35 14.08 11.10
C GLY A 159 -2.61 13.58 10.37
N LEU A 160 -2.53 12.38 9.77
CA LEU A 160 -3.62 11.75 9.02
C LEU A 160 -4.38 10.76 9.91
N GLN A 161 -5.69 10.65 9.70
CA GLN A 161 -6.55 9.74 10.47
C GLN A 161 -7.39 8.88 9.53
N ALA A 162 -7.35 7.57 9.76
CA ALA A 162 -8.28 6.64 9.12
C ALA A 162 -9.59 6.57 9.90
N THR A 163 -10.70 6.39 9.17
CA THR A 163 -12.01 6.18 9.79
C THR A 163 -12.39 4.72 9.62
N LEU A 164 -12.96 4.11 10.66
CA LEU A 164 -13.49 2.75 10.53
C LEU A 164 -14.62 2.75 9.48
N PRO A 165 -14.66 1.78 8.55
CA PRO A 165 -15.80 1.62 7.66
C PRO A 165 -17.07 1.39 8.52
N GLY A 166 -18.09 2.21 8.27
CA GLY A 166 -19.39 2.15 8.98
C GLY A 166 -20.35 1.10 8.45
#